data_AF-F2LUL8-F1
#
_entry.id   AF-F2LUL8-F1
#
_cell.length_a   1.000
_cell.length_b   1.000
_cell.length_c   1.000
_cell.angle_alpha   90.00
_cell.angle_beta   90.00
_cell.angle_gamma   90.00
#
_symmetry.space_group_name_H-M   'P 1'
#
loop_
_entity.id
_entity.type
_entity.pdbx_description
1 polymer ?
#
loop_
_entity_poly.entity_id
_entity_poly.type
_entity_poly.pdbx_seq_one_letter_code
_entity_poly.pdbx_strand_id
1 'polypeptide(L)'
;MIKLKIGIFEAFTLRAILVLIFVSHGFFGHCYSMDTVNTPENKNSSKIVILSGKIVGLVEVSKNDVYITTNYTSRSRVSYKASGNLKDELKKLKGKVVEVKGIRKRIGWSGEIEVEKIIKIVK
;
A
#
# COMPACT_ATOMS: atom_id res chain seq x y z
N MET A 1 -36.39 24.74 -42.80
CA MET A 1 -36.86 24.05 -41.58
C MET A 1 -35.84 23.01 -41.12
N ILE A 2 -34.73 23.38 -40.46
CA ILE A 2 -33.91 22.44 -39.67
C ILE A 2 -33.19 23.28 -38.60
N LYS A 3 -33.77 23.45 -37.41
CA LYS A 3 -33.08 24.11 -36.28
C LYS A 3 -33.64 23.78 -34.89
N LEU A 4 -34.22 22.58 -34.72
CA LEU A 4 -34.93 22.25 -33.48
C LEU A 4 -34.75 20.79 -33.03
N LYS A 5 -33.52 20.26 -33.04
CA LYS A 5 -33.26 18.87 -32.59
C LYS A 5 -32.00 18.63 -31.76
N ILE A 6 -31.25 19.68 -31.39
CA ILE A 6 -29.96 19.53 -30.70
C ILE A 6 -30.07 19.67 -29.16
N GLY A 7 -31.13 20.26 -28.63
CA GLY A 7 -31.24 20.53 -27.18
C GLY A 7 -31.65 19.36 -26.28
N ILE A 8 -32.19 18.27 -26.84
CA ILE A 8 -32.76 17.16 -26.03
C ILE A 8 -31.72 16.07 -25.75
N PHE A 9 -30.63 16.03 -26.51
CA PHE A 9 -29.65 14.94 -26.42
C PHE A 9 -28.69 15.09 -25.23
N GLU A 10 -28.39 16.31 -24.77
CA GLU A 10 -27.47 16.53 -23.64
C GLU A 10 -28.09 16.30 -22.25
N ALA A 11 -29.41 16.46 -22.11
CA ALA A 11 -30.07 16.28 -20.81
C ALA A 11 -30.17 14.80 -20.38
N PHE A 12 -30.14 13.87 -21.34
CA PHE A 12 -30.25 12.43 -21.06
C PHE A 12 -28.92 11.79 -20.63
N THR A 13 -27.79 12.31 -21.11
CA THR A 13 -26.46 11.73 -20.83
C THR A 13 -26.03 11.96 -19.39
N LEU A 14 -26.38 13.11 -18.79
CA LEU A 14 -26.01 13.45 -17.41
C LEU A 14 -26.74 12.62 -16.35
N ARG A 15 -27.97 12.15 -16.61
CA ARG A 15 -28.71 11.29 -15.67
C ARG A 15 -28.22 9.84 -15.65
N ALA A 16 -27.70 9.33 -16.77
CA ALA A 16 -27.20 7.95 -16.85
C ALA A 16 -25.87 7.75 -16.11
N ILE A 17 -24.99 8.76 -16.09
CA ILE A 17 -23.68 8.67 -15.43
C ILE A 17 -23.82 8.63 -13.89
N LEU A 18 -24.84 9.29 -13.34
CA LEU A 18 -25.01 9.39 -11.88
C LEU A 18 -25.54 8.09 -11.24
N VAL A 19 -26.21 7.22 -12.02
CA VAL A 19 -26.70 5.90 -11.55
C VAL A 19 -25.57 4.88 -11.44
N LEU A 20 -24.52 4.98 -12.27
CA LEU A 20 -23.39 4.04 -12.24
C LEU A 20 -22.49 4.20 -11.01
N ILE A 21 -22.42 5.40 -10.41
CA ILE A 21 -21.54 5.67 -9.26
C ILE A 21 -22.10 5.04 -7.95
N PHE A 22 -23.43 4.91 -7.83
CA PHE A 22 -24.05 4.36 -6.62
C PHE A 22 -24.04 2.83 -6.56
N VAL A 23 -23.94 2.13 -7.69
CA VAL A 23 -23.90 0.66 -7.73
C VAL A 23 -22.51 0.11 -7.31
N SER A 24 -21.45 0.92 -7.34
CA SER A 24 -20.09 0.45 -7.05
C SER A 24 -19.71 0.41 -5.57
N HIS A 25 -20.52 0.96 -4.66
CA HIS A 25 -20.16 1.08 -3.22
C HIS A 25 -21.03 0.23 -2.28
N GLY A 26 -22.02 -0.49 -2.80
CA GLY A 26 -22.79 -1.48 -2.05
C GLY A 26 -22.32 -2.88 -2.40
N PHE A 27 -22.08 -3.73 -1.40
CA PHE A 27 -21.82 -5.17 -1.56
C PHE A 27 -20.43 -5.61 -2.02
N PHE A 28 -19.44 -5.47 -1.12
CA PHE A 28 -18.43 -6.54 -0.97
C PHE A 28 -18.18 -6.83 0.52
N GLY A 29 -19.26 -7.24 1.20
CA GLY A 29 -19.19 -7.97 2.45
C GLY A 29 -19.21 -9.45 2.15
N HIS A 30 -18.04 -10.06 1.93
CA HIS A 30 -17.90 -11.52 1.92
C HIS A 30 -16.88 -11.90 2.99
N CYS A 31 -17.40 -12.32 4.13
CA CYS A 31 -16.65 -12.89 5.23
C CYS A 31 -16.19 -14.30 4.80
N TYR A 32 -14.91 -14.46 4.52
CA TYR A 32 -14.29 -15.79 4.40
C TYR A 32 -13.53 -16.08 5.69
N SER A 33 -14.17 -16.80 6.60
CA SER A 33 -13.43 -17.66 7.54
C SER A 33 -12.92 -18.84 6.74
N MET A 34 -11.61 -18.92 6.56
CA MET A 34 -10.92 -20.10 6.05
C MET A 34 -10.14 -20.73 7.20
N ASP A 35 -10.60 -21.89 7.65
CA ASP A 35 -9.87 -22.75 8.56
C ASP A 35 -8.56 -23.19 7.90
N THR A 36 -7.44 -22.87 8.53
CA THR A 36 -6.10 -23.24 8.07
C THR A 36 -5.89 -24.75 8.22
N VAL A 37 -5.96 -25.47 7.11
CA VAL A 37 -5.48 -26.86 6.98
C VAL A 37 -3.96 -26.85 7.07
N ASN A 38 -3.43 -27.57 8.06
CA ASN A 38 -1.99 -27.87 8.16
C ASN A 38 -1.57 -28.77 6.99
N THR A 39 -0.81 -28.24 6.05
CA THR A 39 -0.06 -29.05 5.08
C THR A 39 1.42 -29.08 5.49
N PRO A 40 2.01 -30.25 5.77
CA PRO A 40 3.43 -30.35 6.03
C PRO A 40 4.15 -30.60 4.71
N GLU A 41 4.93 -29.65 4.19
CA GLU A 41 6.03 -29.99 3.28
C GLU A 41 6.98 -28.82 2.98
N ASN A 42 8.28 -29.16 3.04
CA ASN A 42 9.34 -28.78 2.09
C ASN A 42 10.59 -28.19 2.75
N LYS A 43 11.58 -29.07 2.95
CA LYS A 43 12.93 -28.79 3.44
C LYS A 43 13.80 -28.18 2.32
N ASN A 44 13.50 -26.95 1.88
CA ASN A 44 14.45 -26.08 1.18
C ASN A 44 13.96 -24.63 1.01
N SER A 45 13.20 -24.12 1.97
CA SER A 45 12.71 -22.74 1.93
C SER A 45 13.82 -21.79 2.41
N SER A 46 14.26 -20.89 1.54
CA SER A 46 14.89 -19.63 1.96
C SER A 46 14.03 -19.05 3.08
N LYS A 47 14.53 -19.08 4.33
CA LYS A 47 13.73 -18.82 5.52
C LYS A 47 13.20 -17.39 5.47
N ILE A 48 11.96 -17.22 5.00
CA ILE A 48 11.27 -15.93 5.01
C ILE A 48 10.98 -15.63 6.47
N VAL A 49 11.78 -14.74 7.04
CA VAL A 49 11.58 -14.27 8.40
C VAL A 49 10.54 -13.16 8.35
N ILE A 50 9.32 -13.50 8.78
CA ILE A 50 8.20 -12.56 8.91
C ILE A 50 8.23 -12.00 10.33
N LEU A 51 8.46 -10.69 10.45
CA LEU A 51 8.49 -10.00 11.73
C LEU A 51 7.50 -8.84 11.70
N SER A 52 6.46 -8.92 12.51
CA SER A 52 5.56 -7.79 12.76
C SER A 52 6.17 -6.88 13.82
N GLY A 53 6.02 -5.56 13.65
CA GLY A 53 6.43 -4.62 14.67
C GLY A 53 6.57 -3.20 14.19
N LYS A 54 7.13 -2.36 15.09
CA LYS A 54 7.45 -0.96 14.80
C LYS A 54 8.87 -0.85 14.26
N ILE A 55 9.06 0.03 13.29
CA ILE A 55 10.39 0.46 12.83
C ILE A 55 10.46 1.98 12.79
N VAL A 56 11.64 2.51 13.08
CA VAL A 56 11.96 3.92 12.90
C VAL A 56 13.00 4.02 11.81
N GLY A 57 12.74 4.83 10.79
CA GLY A 57 13.66 4.96 9.67
C GLY A 57 13.46 6.25 8.88
N LEU A 58 14.48 6.59 8.10
CA LEU A 58 14.44 7.68 7.12
C LEU A 58 13.68 7.21 5.89
N VAL A 59 12.74 8.03 5.41
CA VAL A 59 12.04 7.77 4.14
C VAL A 59 12.90 8.22 2.98
N GLU A 60 13.31 7.27 2.14
CA GLU A 60 14.03 7.52 0.90
C GLU A 60 13.15 7.17 -0.29
N VAL A 61 13.16 8.00 -1.34
CA VAL A 61 12.42 7.75 -2.57
C VAL A 61 13.40 7.67 -3.72
N SER A 62 13.47 6.52 -4.36
CA SER A 62 14.29 6.28 -5.55
C SER A 62 13.39 5.94 -6.73
N LYS A 63 13.42 6.79 -7.76
CA LYS A 63 12.50 6.73 -8.91
C LYS A 63 11.03 6.72 -8.45
N ASN A 64 10.40 5.54 -8.42
CA ASN A 64 9.01 5.36 -8.01
C ASN A 64 8.83 4.41 -6.82
N ASP A 65 9.95 3.94 -6.24
CA ASP A 65 9.95 3.09 -5.06
C ASP A 65 10.29 3.90 -3.82
N VAL A 66 9.62 3.54 -2.73
CA VAL A 66 9.78 4.15 -1.42
C VAL A 66 10.49 3.14 -0.54
N TYR A 67 11.47 3.61 0.21
CA TYR A 67 12.29 2.81 1.10
C TYR A 67 12.26 3.43 2.49
N ILE A 68 12.27 2.59 3.51
CA ILE A 68 12.43 2.99 4.90
C ILE A 68 13.79 2.47 5.35
N THR A 69 14.74 3.39 5.53
CA THR A 69 16.11 3.08 5.90
C THR A 69 16.30 3.22 7.40
N THR A 70 16.51 2.10 8.05
CA THR A 70 16.84 2.01 9.48
C THR A 70 18.34 2.22 9.69
N ASN A 71 18.73 2.67 10.88
CA ASN A 71 20.12 3.01 11.22
C ASN A 71 20.75 3.99 10.20
N TYR A 72 19.98 4.97 9.75
CA TYR A 72 20.34 5.90 8.67
C TYR A 72 21.57 6.79 8.97
N THR A 73 22.03 6.83 10.23
CA THR A 73 23.25 7.53 10.65
C THR A 73 24.50 6.62 10.67
N SER A 74 24.35 5.32 10.46
CA SER A 74 25.43 4.33 10.57
C SER A 74 25.76 3.68 9.22
N ARG A 75 26.97 3.11 9.10
CA ARG A 75 27.39 2.32 7.93
C ARG A 75 26.57 1.03 7.80
N SER A 76 26.03 0.51 8.89
CA SER A 76 25.16 -0.68 8.94
C SER A 76 23.69 -0.34 8.67
N ARG A 77 23.43 0.57 7.72
CA ARG A 77 22.07 0.94 7.31
C ARG A 77 21.38 -0.23 6.62
N VAL A 78 20.09 -0.40 6.91
CA VAL A 78 19.26 -1.42 6.28
C VAL A 78 18.03 -0.75 5.70
N SER A 79 17.86 -0.89 4.39
CA SER A 79 16.74 -0.32 3.63
C SER A 79 15.68 -1.37 3.38
N TYR A 80 14.44 -1.05 3.78
CA TYR A 80 13.27 -1.87 3.50
C TYR A 80 12.44 -1.21 2.42
N LYS A 81 12.16 -1.92 1.33
CA LYS A 81 11.21 -1.44 0.31
C LYS A 81 9.82 -1.40 0.93
N ALA A 82 9.16 -0.24 0.89
CA ALA A 82 7.82 -0.07 1.42
C ALA A 82 6.77 -0.51 0.39
N SER A 83 5.84 -1.34 0.83
CA SER A 83 4.66 -1.79 0.09
C SER A 83 3.38 -1.59 0.91
N GLY A 84 2.23 -1.72 0.26
CA GLY A 84 0.89 -1.50 0.85
C GLY A 84 0.27 -0.14 0.50
N ASN A 85 -0.92 0.10 1.05
CA ASN A 85 -1.78 1.24 0.70
C ASN A 85 -1.20 2.60 1.12
N LEU A 86 -0.28 2.62 2.09
CA LEU A 86 0.33 3.85 2.62
C LEU A 86 1.60 4.27 1.85
N LYS A 87 1.94 3.60 0.74
CA LYS A 87 3.13 3.92 -0.07
C LYS A 87 3.11 5.36 -0.57
N ASP A 88 1.97 5.85 -1.05
CA ASP A 88 1.84 7.21 -1.59
C ASP A 88 1.93 8.28 -0.49
N GLU A 89 1.42 7.98 0.72
CA GLU A 89 1.60 8.87 1.87
C GLU A 89 3.07 8.94 2.30
N LEU A 90 3.74 7.80 2.38
CA LEU A 90 5.18 7.75 2.69
C LEU A 90 6.00 8.50 1.65
N LYS A 91 5.63 8.45 0.37
CA LYS A 91 6.31 9.18 -0.70
C LYS A 91 6.32 10.69 -0.46
N LYS A 92 5.24 11.25 0.12
CA LYS A 92 5.15 12.68 0.50
C LYS A 92 6.06 13.04 1.68
N LEU A 93 6.49 12.05 2.46
CA LEU A 93 7.36 12.20 3.63
C LEU A 93 8.84 11.98 3.30
N LYS A 94 9.23 12.05 2.02
CA LYS A 94 10.62 11.91 1.58
C LYS A 94 11.56 12.81 2.39
N GLY A 95 12.63 12.22 2.92
CA GLY A 95 13.63 12.92 3.72
C GLY A 95 13.27 13.09 5.19
N LYS A 96 12.07 12.69 5.62
CA LYS A 96 11.64 12.70 7.02
C LYS A 96 11.93 11.38 7.70
N VAL A 97 12.09 11.44 9.01
CA VAL A 97 12.22 10.24 9.85
C VAL A 97 10.85 9.87 10.38
N VAL A 98 10.41 8.65 10.13
CA VAL A 98 9.08 8.17 10.49
C VAL A 98 9.17 6.92 11.37
N GLU A 99 8.21 6.78 12.27
CA GLU A 99 7.92 5.52 12.95
C GLU A 99 6.71 4.88 12.30
N VAL A 100 6.86 3.67 11.78
CA VAL A 100 5.79 2.91 11.13
C VAL A 100 5.61 1.55 11.78
N LYS A 101 4.38 1.04 11.76
CA LYS A 101 4.04 -0.34 12.11
C LYS A 101 3.77 -1.10 10.83
N GLY A 102 4.30 -2.32 10.75
CA GLY A 102 4.05 -3.18 9.61
C GLY A 102 4.67 -4.56 9.74
N ILE A 103 4.54 -5.33 8.67
CA ILE A 103 5.07 -6.68 8.55
C ILE A 103 6.33 -6.62 7.69
N ARG A 104 7.46 -6.97 8.29
CA ARG A 104 8.76 -7.07 7.60
C ARG A 104 8.91 -8.46 7.01
N LYS A 105 9.24 -8.52 5.73
CA LYS A 105 9.60 -9.75 5.00
C LYS A 105 11.06 -9.60 4.57
N ARG A 106 11.95 -10.42 5.11
CA ARG A 106 13.37 -10.41 4.71
C ARG A 106 13.62 -11.47 3.63
N ILE A 107 14.14 -11.04 2.48
CA ILE A 107 14.50 -11.90 1.35
C ILE A 107 16.02 -11.70 1.09
N GLY A 108 16.84 -12.48 1.79
CA GLY A 108 18.29 -12.37 1.73
C GLY A 108 18.82 -11.04 2.31
N TRP A 109 19.56 -10.30 1.48
CA TRP A 109 20.13 -8.98 1.82
C TRP A 109 19.15 -7.82 1.64
N SER A 110 18.01 -8.08 0.98
CA SER A 110 16.95 -7.10 0.73
C SER A 110 15.77 -7.35 1.66
N GLY A 111 15.21 -6.28 2.20
CA GLY A 111 14.01 -6.32 3.03
C GLY A 111 12.84 -5.63 2.34
N GLU A 112 11.65 -6.16 2.55
CA GLU A 112 10.39 -5.50 2.24
C GLU A 112 9.62 -5.25 3.55
N ILE A 113 8.89 -4.14 3.61
CA ILE A 113 7.96 -3.86 4.68
C ILE A 113 6.60 -3.47 4.12
N GLU A 114 5.60 -4.23 4.50
CA GLU A 114 4.21 -3.93 4.25
C GLU A 114 3.72 -3.00 5.38
N VAL A 115 3.50 -1.72 5.05
CA VAL A 115 3.22 -0.70 6.05
C VAL A 115 1.73 -0.63 6.33
N GLU A 116 1.35 -1.02 7.55
CA GLU A 116 -0.03 -1.00 8.02
C GLU A 116 -0.43 0.37 8.57
N LYS A 117 0.50 1.06 9.24
CA LYS A 117 0.22 2.34 9.91
C LYS A 117 1.46 3.20 10.07
N ILE A 118 1.32 4.50 9.83
CA ILE A 118 2.31 5.52 10.22
C ILE A 118 1.94 5.99 11.64
N ILE A 119 2.86 5.85 12.59
CA ILE A 119 2.63 6.18 14.01
C ILE A 119 2.97 7.65 14.26
N LYS A 120 4.18 8.06 13.89
CA LYS A 120 4.65 9.44 14.11
C LYS A 120 5.71 9.85 13.08
N ILE A 121 5.81 11.15 12.88
CA ILE A 121 6.90 11.80 12.15
C ILE A 121 7.81 12.41 13.21
N VAL A 122 9.07 12.00 13.24
CA VAL A 122 10.04 12.36 14.29
C VAL A 122 10.75 13.67 13.96
N LYS A 123 11.01 13.94 12.67
CA LYS A 123 11.72 15.12 12.20
C LYS A 123 11.39 15.42 10.75
#